data_AF-A0A960YCQ8-F1
#
_entry.id   AF-A0A960YCQ8-F1
#
_cell.length_a   1.000
_cell.length_b   1.000
_cell.length_c   1.000
_cell.angle_alpha   90.00
_cell.angle_beta   90.00
_cell.angle_gamma   90.00
#
_symmetry.space_group_name_H-M   'P 1'
#
loop_
_entity.id
_entity.type
_entity.pdbx_description
1 polymer ?
#
loop_
_entity_poly.entity_id
_entity_poly.type
_entity_poly.pdbx_seq_one_letter_code
_entity_poly.pdbx_strand_id
1 'polypeptide(L)'
;EISNDTGTAMEKISEVLQNIHEMNKITATISDSSVVLTDSIDEVSKNSEVITKNVLNINQRFNSINDSSKRIQTRLELITQDTDEVIHISSSMFKLISSVNLMTEDDFFLEVESAITAHNTWMEKLEAIIEHEEERNIELEHTRCRFGIFYHSSAIPKSNEKIWKEIDGIHKGIHNSAQTIYDLLDSGYKDKARQELQKTKNLSEVLKKNLMACCSIR
;
A
#
# COMPACT_ATOMS: atom_id res chain seq x y z
N GLU A 1 -15.34 44.96 88.16
CA GLU A 1 -15.96 43.98 87.23
C GLU A 1 -16.45 44.62 85.94
N ILE A 2 -17.33 45.63 85.98
CA ILE A 2 -17.95 46.25 84.78
C ILE A 2 -16.94 46.73 83.71
N SER A 3 -15.78 47.28 84.09
CA SER A 3 -14.74 47.75 83.16
C SER A 3 -13.95 46.62 82.47
N ASN A 4 -13.92 45.41 83.05
CA ASN A 4 -13.19 44.27 82.49
C ASN A 4 -14.05 43.55 81.44
N ASP A 5 -15.35 43.43 81.71
CA ASP A 5 -16.32 42.87 80.77
C ASP A 5 -16.48 43.72 79.50
N THR A 6 -16.41 45.05 79.63
CA THR A 6 -16.45 45.96 78.47
C THR A 6 -15.21 45.87 77.59
N GLY A 7 -14.01 45.72 78.17
CA GLY A 7 -12.77 45.49 77.41
C GLY A 7 -12.80 44.16 76.64
N THR A 8 -13.25 43.10 77.31
CA THR A 8 -13.38 41.76 76.69
C THR A 8 -14.43 41.74 75.57
N ALA A 9 -15.52 42.49 75.72
CA ALA A 9 -16.53 42.65 74.67
C ALA A 9 -15.99 43.43 73.45
N MET A 10 -15.17 44.47 73.67
CA MET A 10 -14.52 45.23 72.60
C MET A 10 -13.53 44.37 71.80
N GLU A 11 -12.74 43.52 72.46
CA GLU A 11 -11.84 42.56 71.80
C GLU A 11 -12.60 41.60 70.88
N LYS A 12 -13.68 40.99 71.40
CA LYS A 12 -14.54 40.10 70.61
C LYS A 12 -15.19 40.81 69.42
N ILE A 13 -15.63 42.06 69.60
CA ILE A 13 -16.19 42.87 68.50
C ILE A 13 -15.12 43.15 67.45
N SER A 14 -13.89 43.48 67.86
CA SER A 14 -12.78 43.71 66.94
C SER A 14 -12.43 42.46 66.13
N GLU A 15 -12.42 41.29 66.78
CA GLU A 15 -12.20 39.99 66.12
C GLU A 15 -13.31 39.70 65.09
N VAL A 16 -14.58 39.91 65.45
CA VAL A 16 -15.72 39.74 64.53
C VAL A 16 -15.61 40.70 63.33
N LEU A 17 -15.24 41.96 63.54
CA LEU A 17 -15.07 42.93 62.45
C LEU A 17 -13.92 42.53 61.51
N GLN A 18 -12.83 41.98 62.05
CA GLN A 18 -11.73 41.47 61.26
C GLN A 18 -12.16 40.26 60.42
N ASN A 19 -12.90 39.32 61.01
CA ASN A 19 -13.47 38.18 60.29
C ASN A 19 -14.44 38.62 59.17
N ILE A 20 -15.25 39.67 59.40
CA ILE A 20 -16.12 40.24 58.36
C ILE A 20 -15.30 40.85 57.23
N HIS A 21 -14.21 41.56 57.55
CA HIS A 21 -13.33 42.14 56.52
C HIS A 21 -12.66 41.07 55.67
N GLU A 22 -12.19 39.98 56.29
CA GLU A 22 -11.63 38.83 55.57
C GLU A 22 -12.68 38.12 54.72
N MET A 23 -13.89 37.90 55.25
CA MET A 23 -15.01 37.37 54.46
C MET A 23 -15.30 38.23 53.22
N ASN A 24 -15.34 39.55 53.36
CA ASN A 24 -15.57 40.44 52.22
C ASN A 24 -14.50 40.30 51.13
N LYS A 25 -13.23 40.12 51.51
CA LYS A 25 -12.14 39.84 50.55
C LYS A 25 -12.33 38.51 49.84
N ILE A 26 -12.74 37.47 50.58
CA ILE A 26 -13.03 36.16 50.01
C ILE A 26 -14.20 36.25 49.04
N THR A 27 -15.28 36.93 49.41
CA THR A 27 -16.46 37.13 48.54
C THR A 27 -16.10 37.87 47.25
N ALA A 28 -15.26 38.91 47.31
CA ALA A 28 -14.78 39.61 46.13
C ALA A 28 -13.97 38.66 45.22
N THR A 29 -13.06 37.87 45.79
CA THR A 29 -12.26 36.88 45.04
C THR A 29 -13.13 35.81 44.37
N ILE A 30 -14.18 35.35 45.06
CA ILE A 30 -15.15 34.38 44.52
C ILE A 30 -15.92 35.01 43.35
N SER A 31 -16.34 36.27 43.49
CA SER A 31 -17.03 37.00 42.43
C SER A 31 -16.17 37.09 41.16
N ASP A 32 -14.91 37.47 41.30
CA ASP A 32 -13.97 37.55 40.16
C ASP A 32 -13.74 36.17 39.52
N SER A 33 -13.57 35.13 40.34
CA SER A 33 -13.43 33.75 39.86
C SER A 33 -14.67 33.27 39.10
N SER A 34 -15.87 33.67 39.54
CA SER A 34 -17.13 33.33 38.89
C SER A 34 -17.24 33.95 37.48
N VAL A 35 -16.71 35.15 37.27
CA VAL A 35 -16.67 35.79 35.95
C VAL A 35 -15.77 34.99 35.01
N VAL A 36 -14.54 34.69 35.44
CA VAL A 36 -13.58 33.90 34.65
C VAL A 36 -14.12 32.50 34.32
N LEU A 37 -14.83 31.86 35.27
CA LEU A 37 -15.51 30.58 35.04
C LEU A 37 -16.59 30.69 33.96
N THR A 38 -17.36 31.78 33.96
CA THR A 38 -18.41 32.01 32.95
C THR A 38 -17.80 32.16 31.56
N ASP A 39 -16.75 32.97 31.43
CA ASP A 39 -16.03 33.13 30.16
C ASP A 39 -15.45 31.79 29.66
N SER A 40 -14.93 30.98 30.58
CA SER A 40 -14.41 29.63 30.27
C SER A 40 -15.52 28.69 29.78
N ILE A 41 -16.72 28.76 30.38
CA ILE A 41 -17.89 27.97 29.96
C ILE A 41 -18.34 28.37 28.55
N ASP A 42 -18.33 29.66 28.24
CA ASP A 42 -18.66 30.17 26.91
C ASP A 42 -17.65 29.69 25.86
N GLU A 43 -16.35 29.74 26.18
CA GLU A 43 -15.30 29.21 25.31
C GLU A 43 -15.44 27.70 25.08
N VAL A 44 -15.69 26.92 26.14
CA VAL A 44 -15.93 25.47 26.04
C VAL A 44 -17.15 25.18 25.17
N SER A 45 -18.22 25.95 25.31
CA SER A 45 -19.45 25.79 24.51
C SER A 45 -19.18 26.03 23.03
N LYS A 46 -18.46 27.11 22.70
CA LYS A 46 -18.04 27.41 21.33
C LYS A 46 -17.13 26.33 20.75
N ASN A 47 -16.17 25.85 21.54
CA ASN A 47 -15.27 24.76 21.12
C ASN A 47 -16.05 23.45 20.88
N SER A 48 -17.04 23.15 21.71
CA SER A 48 -17.92 21.99 21.55
C SER A 48 -18.73 22.05 20.24
N GLU A 49 -19.23 23.24 19.87
CA GLU A 49 -19.92 23.44 18.59
C GLU A 49 -18.98 23.19 17.40
N VAL A 50 -17.75 23.71 17.45
CA VAL A 50 -16.72 23.49 16.42
C VAL A 50 -16.37 22.01 16.30
N ILE A 51 -16.18 21.31 17.43
CA ILE A 51 -15.91 19.86 17.44
C ILE A 51 -17.06 19.10 16.79
N THR A 52 -18.31 19.42 17.14
CA THR A 52 -19.49 18.77 16.55
C THR A 52 -19.52 18.96 15.04
N LYS A 53 -19.26 20.18 14.56
CA LYS A 53 -19.16 20.48 13.12
C LYS A 53 -18.04 19.70 12.44
N ASN A 54 -16.88 19.57 13.09
CA ASN A 54 -15.75 18.81 12.57
C ASN A 54 -16.08 17.31 12.46
N VAL A 55 -16.73 16.73 13.47
CA VAL A 55 -17.17 15.32 13.45
C VAL A 55 -18.15 15.08 12.29
N LEU A 56 -19.10 15.99 12.06
CA LEU A 56 -20.01 15.90 10.92
C LEU A 56 -19.25 15.99 9.57
N ASN A 57 -18.28 16.89 9.44
CA ASN A 57 -17.47 17.02 8.24
C ASN A 57 -16.62 15.76 7.97
N ILE A 58 -16.02 15.20 9.03
CA ILE A 58 -15.25 13.94 8.96
C ILE A 58 -16.15 12.81 8.47
N ASN A 59 -17.35 12.65 9.04
CA ASN A 59 -18.30 11.62 8.60
C ASN A 59 -18.70 11.77 7.12
N GLN A 60 -18.95 13.00 6.65
CA GLN A 60 -19.24 13.26 5.24
C GLN A 60 -18.06 12.89 4.34
N ARG A 61 -16.83 13.24 4.73
CA ARG A 61 -15.61 12.87 3.99
C ARG A 61 -15.40 11.36 3.95
N PHE A 62 -15.65 10.65 5.05
CA PHE A 62 -15.57 9.18 5.07
C PHE A 62 -16.56 8.55 4.08
N ASN A 63 -17.79 9.05 4.00
CA ASN A 63 -18.75 8.58 3.00
C ASN A 63 -18.25 8.82 1.57
N SER A 64 -17.71 10.01 1.27
CA SER A 64 -17.13 10.30 -0.05
C SER A 64 -15.91 9.43 -0.38
N ILE A 65 -15.07 9.12 0.60
CA ILE A 65 -13.93 8.19 0.44
C ILE A 65 -14.45 6.78 0.13
N ASN A 66 -15.44 6.31 0.86
CA ASN A 66 -16.06 5.00 0.64
C ASN A 66 -16.68 4.89 -0.77
N ASP A 67 -17.40 5.91 -1.21
CA ASP A 67 -17.98 5.94 -2.57
C ASP A 67 -16.89 5.99 -3.65
N SER A 68 -15.81 6.73 -3.40
CA SER A 68 -14.66 6.77 -4.29
C SER A 68 -13.94 5.42 -4.35
N SER A 69 -13.80 4.74 -3.22
CA SER A 69 -13.21 3.39 -3.14
C SER A 69 -14.00 2.38 -3.95
N LYS A 70 -15.34 2.39 -3.85
CA LYS A 70 -16.21 1.51 -4.67
C LYS A 70 -16.06 1.79 -6.15
N ARG A 71 -16.01 3.07 -6.55
CA ARG A 71 -15.77 3.45 -7.95
C ARG A 71 -14.40 3.00 -8.47
N ILE A 72 -13.36 3.08 -7.64
CA ILE A 72 -12.02 2.60 -7.98
C ILE A 72 -12.06 1.08 -8.18
N GLN A 73 -12.71 0.33 -7.28
CA GLN A 73 -12.87 -1.11 -7.40
C GLN A 73 -13.54 -1.51 -8.73
N THR A 74 -14.68 -0.92 -9.08
CA THR A 74 -15.35 -1.20 -10.36
C THR A 74 -14.47 -0.85 -11.57
N ARG A 75 -13.67 0.21 -11.49
CA ARG A 75 -12.73 0.56 -12.59
C ARG A 75 -11.57 -0.44 -12.70
N LEU A 76 -11.06 -0.95 -11.59
CA LEU A 76 -10.02 -1.97 -11.59
C LEU A 76 -10.52 -3.28 -12.22
N GLU A 77 -11.78 -3.66 -11.96
CA GLU A 77 -12.42 -4.81 -12.60
C GLU A 77 -12.49 -4.63 -14.13
N LEU A 78 -12.91 -3.44 -14.61
CA LEU A 78 -12.93 -3.13 -16.04
C LEU A 78 -11.53 -3.15 -16.67
N ILE A 79 -10.52 -2.56 -16.02
CA ILE A 79 -9.13 -2.60 -16.50
C ILE A 79 -8.62 -4.03 -16.59
N THR A 80 -8.97 -4.89 -15.63
CA THR A 80 -8.60 -6.31 -15.65
C THR A 80 -9.24 -7.02 -16.83
N GLN A 81 -10.53 -6.78 -17.10
CA GLN A 81 -11.22 -7.31 -18.28
C GLN A 81 -10.57 -6.83 -19.59
N ASP A 82 -10.32 -5.53 -19.73
CA ASP A 82 -9.68 -4.97 -20.92
C ASP A 82 -8.28 -5.58 -21.14
N THR A 83 -7.54 -5.82 -20.05
CA THR A 83 -6.23 -6.48 -20.10
C THR A 83 -6.35 -7.93 -20.59
N ASP A 84 -7.36 -8.67 -20.12
CA ASP A 84 -7.64 -10.05 -20.59
C ASP A 84 -7.96 -10.09 -22.09
N GLU A 85 -8.74 -9.10 -22.57
CA GLU A 85 -9.05 -8.97 -24.00
C GLU A 85 -7.77 -8.69 -24.82
N VAL A 86 -6.89 -7.81 -24.35
CA VAL A 86 -5.60 -7.52 -25.01
C VAL A 86 -4.71 -8.77 -25.05
N ILE A 87 -4.65 -9.56 -23.98
CA ILE A 87 -3.91 -10.83 -23.93
C ILE A 87 -4.49 -11.82 -24.95
N HIS A 88 -5.82 -11.95 -25.01
CA HIS A 88 -6.50 -12.83 -25.96
C HIS A 88 -6.22 -12.44 -27.42
N ILE A 89 -6.30 -11.14 -27.73
CA ILE A 89 -5.97 -10.60 -29.06
C ILE A 89 -4.52 -10.90 -29.41
N SER A 90 -3.59 -10.66 -28.49
CA SER A 90 -2.15 -10.91 -28.68
C SER A 90 -1.85 -12.39 -28.94
N SER A 91 -2.46 -13.29 -28.15
CA SER A 91 -2.36 -14.75 -28.38
C SER A 91 -2.90 -15.15 -29.75
N SER A 92 -4.05 -14.59 -30.15
CA SER A 92 -4.66 -14.86 -31.46
C SER A 92 -3.79 -14.38 -32.61
N MET A 93 -3.12 -13.23 -32.44
CA MET A 93 -2.17 -12.69 -33.42
C MET A 93 -0.96 -13.60 -33.59
N PHE A 94 -0.32 -14.06 -32.51
CA PHE A 94 0.79 -15.01 -32.58
C PHE A 94 0.39 -16.35 -33.22
N LYS A 95 -0.80 -16.87 -32.88
CA LYS A 95 -1.36 -18.08 -33.51
C LYS A 95 -1.58 -17.89 -35.00
N LEU A 96 -2.12 -16.74 -35.41
CA LEU A 96 -2.35 -16.43 -36.82
C LEU A 96 -1.02 -16.39 -37.58
N ILE A 97 -0.05 -15.59 -37.12
CA ILE A 97 1.29 -15.48 -37.73
C ILE A 97 1.94 -16.86 -37.86
N SER A 98 1.82 -17.70 -36.83
CA SER A 98 2.33 -19.07 -36.84
C SER A 98 1.61 -19.96 -37.84
N SER A 99 0.28 -19.87 -37.92
CA SER A 99 -0.55 -20.71 -38.81
C SER A 99 -0.30 -20.46 -40.30
N VAL A 100 0.15 -19.25 -40.65
CA VAL A 100 0.50 -18.87 -42.03
C VAL A 100 2.00 -18.89 -42.30
N ASN A 101 2.80 -19.46 -41.37
CA ASN A 101 4.27 -19.54 -41.45
C ASN A 101 4.94 -18.18 -41.75
N LEU A 102 4.38 -17.08 -41.22
CA LEU A 102 4.94 -15.73 -41.37
C LEU A 102 6.07 -15.44 -40.38
N MET A 103 6.27 -16.29 -39.37
CA MET A 103 7.34 -16.17 -38.41
C MET A 103 8.62 -16.82 -38.93
N THR A 104 9.67 -16.02 -39.14
CA THR A 104 11.00 -16.51 -39.51
C THR A 104 11.80 -16.95 -38.27
N GLU A 105 12.91 -17.65 -38.49
CA GLU A 105 13.84 -17.97 -37.40
C GLU A 105 14.44 -16.71 -36.77
N ASP A 106 14.73 -15.68 -37.57
CA ASP A 106 15.21 -14.39 -37.07
C ASP A 106 14.17 -13.69 -36.19
N ASP A 107 12.88 -13.75 -36.56
CA ASP A 107 11.78 -13.24 -35.71
C ASP A 107 11.70 -13.99 -34.38
N PHE A 108 11.91 -15.32 -34.40
CA PHE A 108 11.94 -16.14 -33.18
C PHE A 108 13.11 -15.73 -32.28
N PHE A 109 14.30 -15.52 -32.82
CA PHE A 109 15.44 -15.07 -32.04
C PHE A 109 15.25 -13.67 -31.47
N LEU A 110 14.63 -12.77 -32.22
CA LEU A 110 14.29 -11.43 -31.73
C LEU A 110 13.32 -11.48 -30.54
N GLU A 111 12.30 -12.34 -30.58
CA GLU A 111 11.39 -12.54 -29.44
C GLU A 111 12.11 -13.15 -28.23
N VAL A 112 13.07 -14.05 -28.44
CA VAL A 112 13.90 -14.61 -27.37
C VAL A 112 14.79 -13.54 -26.72
N GLU A 113 15.45 -12.69 -27.50
CA GLU A 113 16.27 -11.57 -26.97
C GLU A 113 15.42 -10.55 -26.21
N SER A 114 14.23 -10.24 -26.74
CA SER A 114 13.23 -9.39 -26.09
C SER A 114 12.78 -9.99 -24.75
N ALA A 115 12.54 -11.30 -24.70
CA ALA A 115 12.16 -12.00 -23.48
C ALA A 115 13.26 -11.94 -22.40
N ILE A 116 14.53 -12.11 -22.77
CA ILE A 116 15.66 -11.98 -21.83
C ILE A 116 15.71 -10.56 -21.26
N THR A 117 15.57 -9.54 -22.11
CA THR A 117 15.61 -8.13 -21.69
C THR A 117 14.46 -7.81 -20.74
N ALA A 118 13.24 -8.22 -21.09
CA ALA A 118 12.05 -8.00 -20.26
C ALA A 118 12.16 -8.71 -18.90
N HIS A 119 12.68 -9.93 -18.87
CA HIS A 119 12.86 -10.68 -17.62
C HIS A 119 13.93 -10.09 -16.70
N ASN A 120 15.02 -9.55 -17.24
CA ASN A 120 16.02 -8.85 -16.41
C ASN A 120 15.38 -7.63 -15.71
N THR A 121 14.64 -6.81 -16.46
CA THR A 121 13.91 -5.67 -15.91
C THR A 121 12.86 -6.10 -14.88
N TRP A 122 12.17 -7.22 -15.12
CA TRP A 122 11.21 -7.77 -14.15
C TRP A 122 11.89 -8.23 -12.86
N MET A 123 13.07 -8.86 -12.95
CA MET A 123 13.86 -9.27 -11.78
C MET A 123 14.38 -8.08 -10.97
N GLU A 124 14.84 -7.02 -11.64
CA GLU A 124 15.26 -5.77 -10.98
C GLU A 124 14.12 -5.15 -10.17
N LYS A 125 12.91 -5.12 -10.72
CA LYS A 125 11.71 -4.66 -10.00
C LYS A 125 11.36 -5.56 -8.82
N LEU A 126 11.42 -6.88 -8.99
CA LEU A 126 11.16 -7.82 -7.90
C LEU A 126 12.13 -7.62 -6.74
N GLU A 127 13.40 -7.36 -7.03
CA GLU A 127 14.41 -7.01 -6.02
C GLU A 127 14.10 -5.67 -5.33
N ALA A 128 13.74 -4.64 -6.10
CA ALA A 128 13.38 -3.32 -5.56
C ALA A 128 12.16 -3.36 -4.64
N ILE A 129 11.15 -4.19 -4.94
CA ILE A 129 9.99 -4.42 -4.05
C ILE A 129 10.43 -4.90 -2.67
N ILE A 130 11.45 -5.76 -2.59
CA ILE A 130 11.93 -6.31 -1.32
C ILE A 130 12.86 -5.32 -0.61
N GLU A 131 13.83 -4.74 -1.32
CA GLU A 131 14.88 -3.94 -0.70
C GLU A 131 14.51 -2.47 -0.48
N HIS A 132 13.63 -1.93 -1.31
CA HIS A 132 13.24 -0.52 -1.29
C HIS A 132 11.75 -0.29 -0.97
N GLU A 133 11.00 -1.38 -0.72
CA GLU A 133 9.56 -1.32 -0.43
C GLU A 133 8.78 -0.58 -1.53
N GLU A 134 9.23 -0.75 -2.78
CA GLU A 134 8.55 -0.21 -3.96
C GLU A 134 7.16 -0.84 -4.15
N GLU A 135 6.33 -0.14 -4.92
CA GLU A 135 4.99 -0.58 -5.25
C GLU A 135 5.00 -1.93 -5.98
N ARG A 136 4.12 -2.84 -5.55
CA ARG A 136 3.99 -4.19 -6.08
C ARG A 136 3.26 -4.21 -7.43
N ASN A 137 3.93 -3.77 -8.48
CA ASN A 137 3.34 -3.54 -9.81
C ASN A 137 3.87 -4.46 -10.93
N ILE A 138 4.34 -5.66 -10.59
CA ILE A 138 4.80 -6.67 -11.57
C ILE A 138 3.76 -7.76 -11.80
N GLU A 139 3.72 -8.31 -13.02
CA GLU A 139 2.85 -9.45 -13.37
C GLU A 139 3.38 -10.75 -12.76
N LEU A 140 2.51 -11.49 -12.08
CA LEU A 140 2.84 -12.72 -11.37
C LEU A 140 2.38 -13.97 -12.14
N GLU A 141 1.39 -13.85 -13.02
CA GLU A 141 0.92 -14.98 -13.82
C GLU A 141 1.82 -15.16 -15.05
N HIS A 142 2.55 -16.28 -15.08
CA HIS A 142 3.57 -16.56 -16.09
C HIS A 142 3.00 -16.59 -17.52
N THR A 143 1.72 -16.89 -17.69
CA THR A 143 1.08 -16.94 -19.02
C THR A 143 0.68 -15.56 -19.56
N ARG A 144 0.66 -14.51 -18.73
CA ARG A 144 0.21 -13.16 -19.10
C ARG A 144 1.33 -12.22 -19.55
N CYS A 145 2.58 -12.49 -19.18
CA CYS A 145 3.71 -11.70 -19.67
C CYS A 145 3.89 -11.90 -21.18
N ARG A 146 4.50 -10.93 -21.89
CA ARG A 146 4.71 -11.03 -23.35
C ARG A 146 5.36 -12.36 -23.76
N PHE A 147 6.38 -12.79 -23.01
CA PHE A 147 7.04 -14.08 -23.26
C PHE A 147 6.10 -15.26 -23.03
N GLY A 148 5.26 -15.25 -21.99
CA GLY A 148 4.25 -16.28 -21.75
C GLY A 148 3.23 -16.38 -22.88
N ILE A 149 2.72 -15.23 -23.34
CA ILE A 149 1.80 -15.16 -24.49
C ILE A 149 2.48 -15.76 -25.73
N PHE A 150 3.71 -15.34 -26.01
CA PHE A 150 4.52 -15.85 -27.12
C PHE A 150 4.74 -17.37 -27.02
N TYR A 151 5.18 -17.84 -25.85
CA TYR A 151 5.52 -19.23 -25.56
C TYR A 151 4.34 -20.19 -25.81
N HIS A 152 3.13 -19.80 -25.40
CA HIS A 152 1.94 -20.64 -25.53
C HIS A 152 1.18 -20.47 -26.85
N SER A 153 1.53 -19.46 -27.67
CA SER A 153 0.75 -19.09 -28.85
C SER A 153 1.51 -19.25 -30.17
N SER A 154 2.83 -19.41 -30.13
CA SER A 154 3.67 -19.39 -31.32
C SER A 154 4.21 -20.76 -31.69
N ALA A 155 4.35 -21.00 -33.00
CA ALA A 155 5.17 -22.09 -33.49
C ALA A 155 6.66 -21.77 -33.25
N ILE A 156 7.44 -22.81 -32.99
CA ILE A 156 8.89 -22.68 -32.77
C ILE A 156 9.66 -23.49 -33.81
N PRO A 157 10.94 -23.16 -34.06
CA PRO A 157 11.80 -24.00 -34.88
C PRO A 157 11.92 -25.41 -34.27
N LYS A 158 11.84 -26.45 -35.12
CA LYS A 158 11.89 -27.85 -34.66
C LYS A 158 13.15 -28.18 -33.86
N SER A 159 14.26 -27.54 -34.20
CA SER A 159 15.55 -27.66 -33.52
C SER A 159 15.47 -27.24 -32.04
N ASN A 160 14.50 -26.39 -31.66
CA ASN A 160 14.35 -25.86 -30.31
C ASN A 160 13.33 -26.62 -29.43
N GLU A 161 12.56 -27.58 -29.96
CA GLU A 161 11.45 -28.23 -29.22
C GLU A 161 11.84 -28.82 -27.87
N LYS A 162 13.04 -29.41 -27.77
CA LYS A 162 13.51 -30.02 -26.53
C LYS A 162 13.79 -28.97 -25.45
N ILE A 163 14.57 -27.95 -25.78
CA ILE A 163 14.95 -26.89 -24.83
C ILE A 163 13.75 -26.00 -24.47
N TRP A 164 12.80 -25.83 -25.40
CA TRP A 164 11.57 -25.08 -25.14
C TRP A 164 10.74 -25.68 -24.01
N LYS A 165 10.60 -27.00 -23.96
CA LYS A 165 9.89 -27.69 -22.87
C LYS A 165 10.55 -27.48 -21.50
N GLU A 166 11.86 -27.38 -21.46
CA GLU A 166 12.60 -27.12 -20.21
C GLU A 166 12.39 -25.67 -19.73
N ILE A 167 12.23 -24.73 -20.66
CA ILE A 167 11.99 -23.31 -20.36
C ILE A 167 10.65 -23.10 -19.63
N ASP A 168 9.58 -23.80 -19.99
CA ASP A 168 8.25 -23.64 -19.38
C ASP A 168 8.28 -23.79 -17.85
N GLY A 169 8.89 -24.89 -17.38
CA GLY A 169 8.95 -25.21 -15.96
C GLY A 169 9.76 -24.18 -15.17
N ILE A 170 10.86 -23.69 -15.75
CA ILE A 170 11.70 -22.67 -15.12
C ILE A 170 10.96 -21.32 -15.09
N HIS A 171 10.34 -20.92 -16.19
CA HIS A 171 9.59 -19.68 -16.31
C HIS A 171 8.44 -19.62 -15.31
N LYS A 172 7.63 -20.69 -15.24
CA LYS A 172 6.58 -20.84 -14.23
C LYS A 172 7.13 -20.82 -12.81
N GLY A 173 8.27 -21.47 -12.57
CA GLY A 173 8.94 -21.48 -11.27
C GLY A 173 9.33 -20.08 -10.78
N ILE A 174 9.88 -19.24 -11.66
CA ILE A 174 10.28 -17.86 -11.34
C ILE A 174 9.07 -17.02 -10.91
N HIS A 175 7.99 -17.07 -11.70
CA HIS A 175 6.74 -16.35 -11.40
C HIS A 175 6.09 -16.83 -10.09
N ASN A 176 6.06 -18.14 -9.84
CA ASN A 176 5.56 -18.70 -8.58
C ASN A 176 6.41 -18.28 -7.37
N SER A 177 7.74 -18.18 -7.53
CA SER A 177 8.60 -17.66 -6.46
C SER A 177 8.32 -16.20 -6.15
N ALA A 178 7.96 -15.36 -7.15
CA ALA A 178 7.51 -13.99 -6.88
C ALA A 178 6.18 -13.93 -6.10
N GLN A 179 5.22 -14.80 -6.40
CA GLN A 179 4.01 -14.93 -5.57
C GLN A 179 4.37 -15.33 -4.13
N THR A 180 5.28 -16.29 -3.96
CA THR A 180 5.76 -16.72 -2.64
C THR A 180 6.44 -15.57 -1.88
N ILE A 181 7.22 -14.73 -2.57
CA ILE A 181 7.84 -13.53 -2.01
C ILE A 181 6.76 -12.57 -1.49
N TYR A 182 5.70 -12.32 -2.25
CA TYR A 182 4.60 -11.44 -1.83
C TYR A 182 3.93 -11.95 -0.55
N ASP A 183 3.60 -13.24 -0.51
CA ASP A 183 2.97 -13.87 0.65
C ASP A 183 3.86 -13.79 1.91
N LEU A 184 5.18 -13.95 1.74
CA LEU A 184 6.16 -13.81 2.81
C LEU A 184 6.26 -12.36 3.31
N LEU A 185 6.24 -11.38 2.41
CA LEU A 185 6.24 -9.96 2.77
C LEU A 185 4.97 -9.56 3.52
N ASP A 186 3.80 -10.03 3.09
CA ASP A 186 2.52 -9.79 3.77
C ASP A 186 2.47 -10.41 5.17
N SER A 187 3.20 -11.51 5.36
CA SER A 187 3.36 -12.16 6.66
C SER A 187 4.49 -11.56 7.52
N GLY A 188 5.18 -10.51 7.04
CA GLY A 188 6.29 -9.85 7.75
C GLY A 188 7.62 -10.61 7.74
N TYR A 189 7.78 -11.67 6.94
CA TYR A 189 8.98 -12.50 6.87
C TYR A 189 9.99 -12.02 5.82
N LYS A 190 10.48 -10.77 5.94
CA LYS A 190 11.38 -10.13 4.96
C LYS A 190 12.66 -10.94 4.68
N ASP A 191 13.28 -11.54 5.70
CA ASP A 191 14.50 -12.35 5.49
C ASP A 191 14.25 -13.63 4.71
N LYS A 192 13.07 -14.25 4.86
CA LYS A 192 12.68 -15.40 4.04
C LYS A 192 12.39 -14.99 2.61
N ALA A 193 11.78 -13.81 2.40
CA ALA A 193 11.55 -13.25 1.07
C ALA A 193 12.89 -13.02 0.34
N ARG A 194 13.93 -12.53 1.03
CA ARG A 194 15.29 -12.41 0.46
C ARG A 194 15.91 -13.75 0.08
N GLN A 195 15.74 -14.77 0.92
CA GLN A 195 16.21 -16.12 0.60
C GLN A 195 15.51 -16.67 -0.64
N GLU A 196 14.20 -16.45 -0.77
CA GLU A 196 13.45 -16.85 -1.96
C GLU A 196 13.89 -16.06 -3.19
N LEU A 197 14.10 -14.74 -3.09
CA LEU A 197 14.67 -13.92 -4.16
C LEU A 197 16.00 -14.48 -4.67
N GLN A 198 16.88 -14.93 -3.78
CA GLN A 198 18.16 -15.50 -4.20
C GLN A 198 17.97 -16.79 -5.01
N LYS A 199 16.99 -17.63 -4.67
CA LYS A 199 16.64 -18.82 -5.48
C LYS A 199 16.05 -18.39 -6.82
N THR A 200 15.17 -17.40 -6.84
CA THR A 200 14.57 -16.85 -8.07
C THR A 200 15.65 -16.30 -9.01
N LYS A 201 16.65 -15.58 -8.49
CA LYS A 201 17.80 -15.10 -9.27
C LYS A 201 18.57 -16.25 -9.93
N ASN A 202 18.81 -17.33 -9.19
CA ASN A 202 19.48 -18.51 -9.75
C ASN A 202 18.65 -19.16 -10.87
N LEU A 203 17.32 -19.28 -10.68
CA LEU A 203 16.43 -19.78 -11.73
C LEU A 203 16.40 -18.87 -12.96
N SER A 204 16.43 -17.55 -12.75
CA SER A 204 16.47 -16.56 -13.83
C SER A 204 17.74 -16.68 -14.68
N GLU A 205 18.90 -16.91 -14.07
CA GLU A 205 20.14 -17.17 -14.81
C GLU A 205 20.07 -18.48 -15.63
N VAL A 206 19.43 -19.52 -15.10
CA VAL A 206 19.20 -20.76 -15.87
C VAL A 206 18.23 -20.53 -17.04
N LEU A 207 17.14 -19.79 -16.81
CA LEU A 207 16.19 -19.40 -17.86
C LEU A 207 16.91 -18.66 -18.99
N LYS A 208 17.70 -17.64 -18.64
CA LYS A 208 18.48 -16.85 -19.59
C LYS A 208 19.45 -17.71 -20.40
N LYS A 209 20.18 -18.63 -19.75
CA LYS A 209 21.08 -19.56 -20.43
C LYS A 209 20.32 -20.45 -21.42
N ASN A 210 19.16 -20.97 -21.04
CA ASN A 210 18.36 -21.82 -21.92
C ASN A 210 17.79 -21.02 -23.11
N LEU A 211 17.33 -19.79 -22.88
CA LEU A 211 16.90 -18.88 -23.93
C LEU A 211 18.05 -18.55 -24.91
N MET A 212 19.25 -18.25 -24.41
CA MET A 212 20.43 -18.01 -25.27
C MET A 212 20.84 -19.24 -26.07
N ALA A 213 20.71 -20.43 -25.49
CA ALA A 213 20.97 -21.68 -26.19
C ALA A 213 19.97 -21.90 -27.33
N CYS A 214 18.74 -21.39 -27.24
CA CYS A 214 17.81 -21.43 -28.37
C CYS A 214 18.36 -20.71 -29.61
N CYS A 215 19.05 -19.58 -29.43
CA CYS A 215 19.66 -18.82 -30.53
C CYS A 215 20.94 -19.45 -31.09
N SER A 216 21.53 -20.41 -30.36
CA SER A 216 22.80 -21.05 -30.72
C SER A 216 22.61 -22.35 -31.49
N ILE A 217 21.40 -22.90 -31.52
CA ILE A 217 21.04 -24.12 -32.25
C ILE A 217 20.57 -23.69 -33.65
N ARG A 218 21.48 -23.71 -34.62
CA ARG A 218 21.20 -23.53 -36.06
C ARG A 218 21.27 -24.86 -36.78
#